data_AF-A0A6P4APP0-F1
#
_entry.id   AF-A0A6P4APP0-F1
#
_cell.length_a   1.000
_cell.length_b   1.000
_cell.length_c   1.000
_cell.angle_alpha   90.00
_cell.angle_beta   90.00
_cell.angle_gamma   90.00
#
_symmetry.space_group_name_H-M   'P 1'
#
loop_
_entity.id
_entity.type
_entity.pdbx_description
1 polymer ?
#
loop_
_entity_poly.entity_id
_entity_poly.type
_entity_poly.pdbx_seq_one_letter_code
_entity_poly.pdbx_strand_id
1 'polypeptide(L)'
;TSMAASSAYFLNILSIEFTGASWSYCLLSTLLLFSLFFITQKDFGLQQIQKVVGLQLCPQDIFSDLFPLFHYLVSLAEIELTYFTTEITSPSSPFALSLAKHLQSIGAKMYGAFWCSHYLEQKQMFGSEASKLLNYVECFPDGYKKGTKILKACADAGIEGFPTWVINEQVLSGEQELSDLAEASDFDVK
;
A
#
# COMPACT_ATOMS: atom_id res chain seq x y z
N THR A 1 -15.19 -26.30 12.65
CA THR A 1 -13.97 -26.99 12.16
C THR A 1 -13.52 -26.43 10.81
N SER A 2 -14.40 -26.24 9.82
CA SER A 2 -14.05 -25.63 8.52
C SER A 2 -13.45 -24.21 8.65
N MET A 3 -14.06 -23.32 9.45
CA MET A 3 -13.53 -21.95 9.65
C MET A 3 -12.13 -21.92 10.30
N ALA A 4 -11.86 -22.81 11.26
CA ALA A 4 -10.56 -22.86 11.93
C ALA A 4 -9.44 -23.36 11.01
N ALA A 5 -9.74 -24.29 10.12
CA ALA A 5 -8.79 -24.80 9.13
C ALA A 5 -8.46 -23.73 8.07
N SER A 6 -9.46 -22.98 7.58
CA SER A 6 -9.25 -21.86 6.67
C SER A 6 -8.43 -20.75 7.32
N SER A 7 -8.74 -20.36 8.57
CA SER A 7 -7.98 -19.34 9.29
C SER A 7 -6.52 -19.77 9.53
N ALA A 8 -6.27 -21.04 9.86
CA ALA A 8 -4.90 -21.54 10.03
C ALA A 8 -4.10 -21.53 8.72
N TYR A 9 -4.74 -21.86 7.59
CA TYR A 9 -4.13 -21.80 6.27
C TYR A 9 -3.81 -20.36 5.84
N PHE A 10 -4.74 -19.42 6.04
CA PHE A 10 -4.48 -18.00 5.76
C PHE A 10 -3.37 -17.44 6.65
N LEU A 11 -3.33 -17.78 7.94
CA LEU A 11 -2.23 -17.37 8.84
C LEU A 11 -0.88 -17.95 8.40
N ASN A 12 -0.87 -19.17 7.85
CA ASN A 12 0.34 -19.79 7.34
C ASN A 12 0.88 -19.07 6.09
N ILE A 13 0.01 -18.76 5.11
CA ILE A 13 0.38 -18.00 3.91
C ILE A 13 0.87 -16.59 4.28
N LEU A 14 0.16 -15.90 5.17
CA LEU A 14 0.52 -14.55 5.61
C LEU A 14 1.85 -14.51 6.39
N SER A 15 2.15 -15.57 7.17
CA SER A 15 3.40 -15.70 7.92
C SER A 15 4.62 -15.98 7.05
N ILE A 16 4.43 -16.60 5.89
CA ILE A 16 5.54 -17.05 5.04
C ILE A 16 5.82 -16.04 3.92
N GLU A 17 4.80 -15.41 3.34
CA GLU A 17 4.96 -14.54 2.16
C GLU A 17 5.07 -13.04 2.47
N PHE A 18 4.51 -12.56 3.59
CA PHE A 18 4.45 -11.13 3.91
C PHE A 18 5.17 -10.80 5.21
N THR A 19 6.49 -11.02 5.24
CA THR A 19 7.40 -10.58 6.31
C THR A 19 7.57 -9.06 6.29
N GLY A 20 6.55 -8.32 6.73
CA GLY A 20 6.64 -6.86 6.91
C GLY A 20 5.33 -6.07 6.89
N ALA A 21 4.20 -6.68 6.52
CA ALA A 21 2.90 -5.97 6.52
C ALA A 21 2.30 -5.92 7.94
N SER A 22 1.69 -4.79 8.33
CA SER A 22 1.12 -4.56 9.66
C SER A 22 -0.16 -5.37 9.92
N TRP A 23 -0.08 -6.34 10.84
CA TRP A 23 -1.09 -7.39 11.14
C TRP A 23 -2.34 -6.93 11.92
N SER A 24 -2.59 -5.62 12.06
CA SER A 24 -3.61 -5.07 12.97
C SER A 24 -5.04 -5.52 12.65
N TYR A 25 -5.42 -5.53 11.37
CA TYR A 25 -6.77 -5.94 10.95
C TYR A 25 -7.02 -7.44 11.13
N CYS A 26 -6.00 -8.28 10.90
CA CYS A 26 -6.09 -9.72 11.11
C CYS A 26 -6.23 -10.04 12.60
N LEU A 27 -5.44 -9.39 13.46
CA LEU A 27 -5.54 -9.54 14.90
C LEU A 27 -6.92 -9.09 15.41
N LEU A 28 -7.41 -7.93 14.98
CA LEU A 28 -8.73 -7.43 15.36
C LEU A 28 -9.85 -8.39 14.91
N SER A 29 -9.76 -8.91 13.69
CA SER A 29 -10.74 -9.87 13.16
C SER A 29 -10.72 -11.18 13.94
N THR A 30 -9.54 -11.69 14.33
CA THR A 30 -9.45 -12.87 15.19
C THR A 30 -10.05 -12.62 16.57
N LEU A 31 -9.78 -11.47 17.18
CA LEU A 31 -10.36 -11.09 18.48
C LEU A 31 -11.88 -10.99 18.42
N LEU A 32 -12.43 -10.41 17.36
CA LEU A 32 -13.88 -10.33 17.14
C LEU A 32 -14.49 -11.73 16.98
N LEU A 33 -13.86 -12.62 16.23
CA LEU A 33 -14.32 -14.01 16.04
C LEU A 33 -14.24 -14.83 17.33
N PHE A 34 -13.17 -14.70 18.10
CA PHE A 34 -13.06 -15.33 19.42
C PHE A 34 -14.11 -14.77 20.39
N SER A 35 -14.34 -13.46 20.40
CA SER A 35 -15.37 -12.83 21.24
C SER A 35 -16.76 -13.37 20.91
N LEU A 36 -17.10 -13.47 19.62
CA LEU A 36 -18.35 -14.06 19.17
C LEU A 36 -18.45 -15.54 19.55
N PHE A 37 -17.38 -16.31 19.43
CA PHE A 37 -17.34 -17.71 19.86
C PHE A 37 -17.63 -17.86 21.37
N PHE A 38 -17.00 -17.04 22.22
CA PHE A 38 -17.27 -17.05 23.66
C PHE A 38 -18.68 -16.57 24.02
N ILE A 39 -19.25 -15.60 23.28
CA ILE A 39 -20.65 -15.19 23.44
C ILE A 39 -21.59 -16.36 23.08
N THR A 40 -21.35 -17.05 21.96
CA THR A 40 -22.15 -18.22 21.58
C THR A 40 -22.00 -19.40 22.54
N GLN A 41 -20.83 -19.59 23.16
CA GLN A 41 -20.64 -20.59 24.21
C GLN A 41 -21.36 -20.24 25.51
N LYS A 42 -21.46 -18.94 25.85
CA LYS A 42 -22.25 -18.47 27.00
C LYS A 42 -23.75 -18.67 26.80
N ASP A 43 -24.26 -18.48 25.58
CA ASP A 43 -25.68 -18.72 25.27
C ASP A 43 -26.06 -20.21 25.20
N PHE A 44 -25.13 -21.10 24.86
CA PHE A 44 -25.41 -22.54 24.71
C PHE A 44 -25.11 -23.40 25.96
N GLY A 45 -24.61 -22.80 27.05
CA GLY A 45 -23.92 -23.55 28.11
C GLY A 45 -24.36 -23.31 29.56
N LEU A 46 -25.57 -22.80 29.81
CA LEU A 46 -26.01 -22.39 31.15
C LEU A 46 -26.87 -23.44 31.90
N GLN A 47 -26.48 -24.73 31.82
CA GLN A 47 -26.97 -25.76 32.77
C GLN A 47 -25.96 -26.83 33.22
N GLN A 48 -24.72 -26.87 32.70
CA GLN A 48 -23.78 -27.96 33.06
C GLN A 48 -22.40 -27.51 33.59
N ILE A 49 -22.05 -26.21 33.56
CA ILE A 49 -20.70 -25.73 33.96
C ILE A 49 -20.69 -25.17 35.39
N GLN A 50 -21.52 -25.69 36.29
CA GLN A 50 -21.50 -25.30 37.72
C GLN A 50 -20.59 -26.15 38.60
N LYS A 51 -19.78 -27.06 38.04
CA LYS A 51 -18.96 -27.99 38.84
C LYS A 51 -17.46 -28.00 38.57
N VAL A 52 -16.93 -27.18 37.68
CA VAL A 52 -15.50 -27.22 37.39
C VAL A 52 -14.94 -25.79 37.39
N VAL A 53 -13.94 -25.60 38.25
CA VAL A 53 -13.11 -24.40 38.43
C VAL A 53 -13.75 -23.29 39.27
N GLY A 54 -13.76 -23.54 40.59
CA GLY A 54 -13.43 -22.46 41.51
C GLY A 54 -11.96 -22.10 41.32
N LEU A 55 -11.67 -20.93 40.75
CA LEU A 55 -10.37 -20.29 40.89
C LEU A 55 -10.54 -18.77 40.73
N GLN A 56 -9.96 -18.06 41.68
CA GLN A 56 -10.17 -16.65 41.98
C GLN A 56 -9.78 -15.71 40.82
N LEU A 57 -10.60 -14.70 40.56
CA LEU A 57 -10.22 -13.53 39.75
C LEU A 57 -9.50 -12.52 40.65
N CYS A 58 -8.22 -12.28 40.40
CA CYS A 58 -7.49 -11.14 40.96
C CYS A 58 -7.60 -9.94 39.98
N PRO A 59 -8.09 -8.77 40.42
CA PRO A 59 -8.12 -7.58 39.58
C PRO A 59 -6.75 -6.87 39.63
N GLN A 60 -5.78 -7.34 38.83
CA GLN A 60 -4.53 -6.59 38.56
C GLN A 60 -4.05 -6.60 37.09
N ASP A 61 -4.74 -7.27 36.16
CA ASP A 61 -4.18 -7.50 34.81
C ASP A 61 -4.58 -6.49 33.71
N ILE A 62 -5.13 -5.32 34.05
CA ILE A 62 -5.55 -4.33 33.02
C ILE A 62 -4.33 -3.57 32.42
N PHE A 63 -3.16 -3.61 33.06
CA PHE A 63 -1.97 -2.89 32.57
C PHE A 63 -1.09 -3.68 31.59
N SER A 64 -1.19 -5.02 31.58
CA SER A 64 -0.37 -5.88 30.70
C SER A 64 -0.90 -5.91 29.27
N ASP A 65 -2.21 -5.80 29.08
CA ASP A 65 -2.85 -5.93 27.76
C ASP A 65 -2.82 -4.62 26.94
N LEU A 66 -2.62 -3.47 27.59
CA LEU A 66 -2.51 -2.17 26.91
C LEU A 66 -1.06 -1.84 26.47
N PHE A 67 -0.07 -2.45 27.11
CA PHE A 67 1.35 -2.26 26.81
C PHE A 67 1.75 -2.70 25.37
N PRO A 68 1.33 -3.86 24.84
CA PRO A 68 1.62 -4.24 23.47
C PRO A 68 0.89 -3.36 22.44
N LEU A 69 -0.31 -2.87 22.77
CA LEU A 69 -1.03 -1.91 21.92
C LEU A 69 -0.30 -0.56 21.86
N PHE A 70 0.20 -0.09 23.00
CA PHE A 70 1.00 1.14 23.08
C PHE A 70 2.33 1.01 22.32
N HIS A 71 3.03 -0.12 22.48
CA HIS A 71 4.29 -0.36 21.75
C HIS A 71 4.08 -0.51 20.23
N TYR A 72 2.96 -1.11 19.82
CA TYR A 72 2.55 -1.19 18.43
C TYR A 72 2.23 0.20 17.84
N LEU A 73 1.53 1.05 18.59
CA LEU A 73 1.25 2.44 18.22
C LEU A 73 2.54 3.28 18.09
N VAL A 74 3.53 3.04 18.94
CA VAL A 74 4.86 3.67 18.82
C VAL A 74 5.61 3.15 17.59
N SER A 75 5.55 1.85 17.28
CA SER A 75 6.23 1.26 16.12
C SER A 75 5.64 1.68 14.77
N LEU A 76 4.32 1.92 14.68
CA LEU A 76 3.70 2.47 13.47
C LEU A 76 4.20 3.89 13.14
N ALA A 77 4.76 4.61 14.13
CA ALA A 77 5.26 5.96 13.95
C ALA A 77 6.62 6.06 13.23
N GLU A 78 7.32 4.94 13.03
CA GLU A 78 8.68 4.87 12.45
C GLU A 78 8.73 4.03 11.15
N ILE A 79 7.81 4.29 10.21
CA ILE A 79 7.96 3.71 8.86
C ILE A 79 9.18 4.37 8.18
N GLU A 80 10.25 3.60 8.01
CA GLU A 80 11.42 3.92 7.19
C GLU A 80 11.48 2.95 6.00
N LEU A 81 11.38 3.50 4.78
CA LEU A 81 11.43 2.75 3.52
C LEU A 81 12.74 3.06 2.81
N THR A 82 13.53 2.03 2.55
CA THR A 82 14.68 2.13 1.65
C THR A 82 14.19 2.23 0.21
N TYR A 83 14.88 3.03 -0.61
CA TYR A 83 14.63 3.09 -2.05
C TYR A 83 14.74 1.69 -2.68
N PHE A 84 13.75 1.34 -3.47
CA PHE A 84 13.75 0.14 -4.31
C PHE A 84 13.17 0.47 -5.68
N THR A 85 13.50 -0.37 -6.67
CA THR A 85 12.88 -0.30 -7.99
C THR A 85 11.99 -1.51 -8.19
N THR A 86 10.77 -1.28 -8.67
CA THR A 86 9.88 -2.35 -9.10
C THR A 86 10.06 -2.59 -10.59
N GLU A 87 10.19 -3.87 -10.97
CA GLU A 87 10.24 -4.27 -12.37
C GLU A 87 8.84 -4.18 -13.00
N ILE A 88 8.76 -3.58 -14.18
CA ILE A 88 7.53 -3.53 -14.97
C ILE A 88 7.47 -4.79 -15.84
N THR A 89 6.45 -5.60 -15.61
CA THR A 89 6.31 -6.93 -16.21
C THR A 89 5.35 -6.95 -17.39
N SER A 90 4.45 -5.95 -17.49
CA SER A 90 3.55 -5.83 -18.63
C SER A 90 4.31 -5.49 -19.92
N PRO A 91 3.92 -6.09 -21.06
CA PRO A 91 4.49 -5.72 -22.35
C PRO A 91 3.97 -4.34 -22.78
N SER A 92 4.81 -3.57 -23.46
CA SER A 92 4.37 -2.30 -24.06
C SER A 92 3.58 -2.52 -25.35
N SER A 93 2.46 -1.82 -25.47
CA SER A 93 1.73 -1.77 -26.74
C SER A 93 2.41 -0.82 -27.74
N PRO A 94 2.15 -0.96 -29.05
CA PRO A 94 2.63 0.00 -30.05
C PRO A 94 2.17 1.44 -29.76
N PHE A 95 0.95 1.59 -29.25
CA PHE A 95 0.42 2.89 -28.85
C PHE A 95 1.20 3.48 -27.67
N ALA A 96 1.41 2.70 -26.60
CA ALA A 96 2.18 3.14 -25.44
C ALA A 96 3.62 3.54 -25.80
N LEU A 97 4.27 2.78 -26.68
CA LEU A 97 5.61 3.11 -27.19
C LEU A 97 5.64 4.45 -27.93
N SER A 98 4.69 4.68 -28.83
CA SER A 98 4.62 5.93 -29.61
C SER A 98 4.28 7.12 -28.72
N LEU A 99 3.32 6.96 -27.80
CA LEU A 99 2.95 7.98 -26.83
C LEU A 99 4.12 8.31 -25.89
N ALA A 100 4.84 7.32 -25.36
CA ALA A 100 5.98 7.56 -24.48
C ALA A 100 7.11 8.32 -25.20
N LYS A 101 7.38 8.01 -26.48
CA LYS A 101 8.35 8.77 -27.30
C LYS A 101 7.90 10.21 -27.51
N HIS A 102 6.61 10.43 -27.74
CA HIS A 102 6.04 11.77 -27.89
C HIS A 102 6.14 12.58 -26.59
N LEU A 103 5.67 12.01 -25.47
CA LEU A 103 5.80 12.62 -24.14
C LEU A 103 7.26 12.97 -23.82
N GLN A 104 8.20 12.07 -24.15
CA GLN A 104 9.62 12.33 -23.99
C GLN A 104 10.08 13.52 -24.84
N SER A 105 9.66 13.59 -26.11
CA SER A 105 10.12 14.62 -27.06
C SER A 105 9.63 16.01 -26.73
N ILE A 106 8.41 16.13 -26.20
CA ILE A 106 7.84 17.41 -25.74
C ILE A 106 8.30 17.80 -24.33
N GLY A 107 9.10 16.95 -23.68
CA GLY A 107 9.61 17.21 -22.34
C GLY A 107 8.57 17.05 -21.22
N ALA A 108 7.48 16.33 -21.47
CA ALA A 108 6.50 15.99 -20.43
C ALA A 108 7.18 15.21 -19.31
N LYS A 109 6.86 15.54 -18.06
CA LYS A 109 7.45 14.93 -16.87
C LYS A 109 6.40 14.20 -16.05
N MET A 110 6.77 13.03 -15.54
CA MET A 110 5.99 12.30 -14.55
C MET A 110 6.75 12.32 -13.22
N TYR A 111 6.15 12.89 -12.19
CA TYR A 111 6.67 12.89 -10.83
C TYR A 111 6.02 11.77 -10.04
N GLY A 112 6.81 11.01 -9.29
CA GLY A 112 6.31 9.88 -8.52
C GLY A 112 7.16 9.56 -7.32
N ALA A 113 6.76 8.50 -6.62
CA ALA A 113 7.47 7.96 -5.49
C ALA A 113 7.55 6.43 -5.64
N PHE A 114 8.72 5.84 -5.37
CA PHE A 114 8.94 4.41 -5.59
C PHE A 114 7.97 3.47 -4.84
N TRP A 115 7.41 3.92 -3.72
CA TRP A 115 6.45 3.16 -2.91
C TRP A 115 4.98 3.38 -3.28
N CYS A 116 4.69 4.27 -4.23
CA CYS A 116 3.32 4.61 -4.60
C CYS A 116 2.74 3.57 -5.56
N SER A 117 1.61 2.96 -5.20
CA SER A 117 0.91 1.98 -6.05
C SER A 117 0.44 2.57 -7.37
N HIS A 118 -0.18 3.76 -7.34
CA HIS A 118 -0.67 4.44 -8.55
C HIS A 118 0.46 4.83 -9.51
N TYR A 119 1.65 5.15 -9.00
CA TYR A 119 2.82 5.35 -9.86
C TYR A 119 3.23 4.04 -10.56
N LEU A 120 3.19 2.92 -9.83
CA LEU A 120 3.50 1.62 -10.40
C LEU A 120 2.47 1.21 -11.45
N GLU A 121 1.18 1.37 -11.15
CA GLU A 121 0.06 1.08 -12.06
C GLU A 121 0.18 1.90 -13.36
N GLN A 122 0.42 3.21 -13.27
CA GLN A 122 0.70 4.06 -14.44
C GLN A 122 1.85 3.52 -15.29
N LYS A 123 2.94 3.06 -14.69
CA LYS A 123 4.07 2.46 -15.44
C LYS A 123 3.71 1.10 -16.05
N GLN A 124 2.87 0.31 -15.39
CA GLN A 124 2.36 -0.94 -15.94
C GLN A 124 1.44 -0.69 -17.15
N MET A 125 0.68 0.41 -17.19
CA MET A 125 -0.10 0.78 -18.38
C MET A 125 0.80 1.05 -19.60
N PHE A 126 1.94 1.70 -19.40
CA PHE A 126 2.93 1.91 -20.47
C PHE A 126 3.68 0.63 -20.85
N GLY A 127 3.93 -0.24 -19.87
CA GLY A 127 4.70 -1.47 -20.05
C GLY A 127 6.22 -1.27 -20.01
N SER A 128 6.92 -2.39 -20.08
CA SER A 128 8.34 -2.51 -19.73
C SER A 128 9.30 -1.73 -20.65
N GLU A 129 8.92 -1.50 -21.91
CA GLU A 129 9.76 -0.78 -22.88
C GLU A 129 9.42 0.72 -22.89
N ALA A 130 8.14 1.06 -22.99
CA ALA A 130 7.68 2.46 -23.07
C ALA A 130 7.90 3.22 -21.76
N SER A 131 7.72 2.58 -20.60
CA SER A 131 7.95 3.23 -19.30
C SER A 131 9.40 3.68 -19.09
N LYS A 132 10.37 3.07 -19.78
CA LYS A 132 11.79 3.47 -19.75
C LYS A 132 12.07 4.75 -20.53
N LEU A 133 11.15 5.16 -21.41
CA LEU A 133 11.28 6.38 -22.23
C LEU A 133 10.72 7.61 -21.53
N LEU A 134 9.89 7.44 -20.50
CA LEU A 134 9.27 8.55 -19.77
C LEU A 134 10.32 9.39 -19.04
N ASN A 135 10.16 10.72 -19.05
CA ASN A 135 10.96 11.60 -18.21
C ASN A 135 10.44 11.54 -16.77
N TYR A 136 10.79 10.46 -16.07
CA TYR A 136 10.42 10.22 -14.68
C TYR A 136 11.30 11.00 -13.70
N VAL A 137 10.68 11.63 -12.70
CA VAL A 137 11.36 12.24 -11.56
C VAL A 137 10.94 11.51 -10.28
N GLU A 138 11.90 10.81 -9.67
CA GLU A 138 11.75 10.21 -8.35
C GLU A 138 11.83 11.30 -7.28
N CYS A 139 10.75 11.49 -6.53
CA CYS A 139 10.68 12.52 -5.50
C CYS A 139 11.33 12.10 -4.18
N PHE A 140 11.69 10.83 -4.01
CA PHE A 140 12.35 10.33 -2.81
C PHE A 140 13.47 9.32 -3.12
N PRO A 141 14.54 9.78 -3.79
CA PRO A 141 15.64 8.89 -4.22
C PRO A 141 16.42 8.29 -3.05
N ASP A 142 16.40 8.92 -1.88
CA ASP A 142 17.12 8.49 -0.69
C ASP A 142 16.27 7.66 0.30
N GLY A 143 15.07 7.24 -0.13
CA GLY A 143 14.12 6.56 0.74
C GLY A 143 13.12 7.50 1.43
N TYR A 144 12.20 6.91 2.18
CA TYR A 144 11.17 7.60 2.93
C TYR A 144 11.33 7.38 4.43
N LYS A 145 11.10 8.42 5.21
CA LYS A 145 10.68 8.32 6.60
C LYS A 145 9.85 9.53 6.97
N LYS A 146 9.21 9.47 8.13
CA LYS A 146 8.47 10.61 8.66
C LYS A 146 9.37 11.85 8.70
N GLY A 147 8.94 12.93 8.03
CA GLY A 147 9.67 14.18 7.95
C GLY A 147 10.71 14.27 6.81
N THR A 148 10.86 13.23 5.98
CA THR A 148 11.64 13.32 4.75
C THR A 148 11.08 14.42 3.85
N LYS A 149 11.96 15.31 3.39
CA LYS A 149 11.62 16.32 2.39
C LYS A 149 11.73 15.69 1.01
N ILE A 150 10.75 15.98 0.15
CA ILE A 150 10.84 15.59 -1.27
C ILE A 150 12.05 16.24 -1.93
N LEU A 151 12.52 15.62 -3.01
CA LEU A 151 13.56 16.16 -3.87
C LEU A 151 13.20 17.59 -4.29
N LYS A 152 14.19 18.48 -4.29
CA LYS A 152 14.00 19.90 -4.62
C LYS A 152 13.27 20.11 -5.95
N ALA A 153 13.57 19.30 -6.97
CA ALA A 153 12.89 19.37 -8.27
C ALA A 153 11.37 19.12 -8.17
N CYS A 154 10.93 18.26 -7.25
CA CYS A 154 9.50 18.03 -7.00
C CYS A 154 8.87 19.15 -6.17
N ALA A 155 9.60 19.70 -5.18
CA ALA A 155 9.13 20.84 -4.41
C ALA A 155 8.96 22.09 -5.27
N ASP A 156 9.95 22.40 -6.10
CA ASP A 156 9.93 23.55 -7.02
C ASP A 156 8.84 23.41 -8.10
N ALA A 157 8.47 22.17 -8.45
CA ALA A 157 7.36 21.86 -9.36
C ALA A 157 5.98 21.85 -8.68
N GLY A 158 5.90 22.08 -7.37
CA GLY A 158 4.63 22.13 -6.64
C GLY A 158 3.89 20.79 -6.55
N ILE A 159 4.62 19.67 -6.48
CA ILE A 159 4.02 18.32 -6.45
C ILE A 159 3.37 18.05 -5.09
N GLU A 160 2.05 17.89 -5.08
CA GLU A 160 1.24 17.61 -3.89
C GLU A 160 0.89 16.12 -3.72
N GLY A 161 0.96 15.34 -4.81
CA GLY A 161 0.58 13.93 -4.83
C GLY A 161 1.27 13.14 -5.95
N PHE A 162 1.10 11.82 -5.94
CA PHE A 162 1.74 10.91 -6.90
C PHE A 162 0.73 9.93 -7.54
N PRO A 163 0.92 9.59 -8.83
CA PRO A 163 1.80 10.29 -9.75
C PRO A 163 1.26 11.69 -10.05
N THR A 164 2.10 12.59 -10.56
CA THR A 164 1.68 13.88 -11.11
C THR A 164 2.37 14.08 -12.44
N TRP A 165 1.59 14.41 -13.47
CA TRP A 165 2.11 14.74 -14.80
C TRP A 165 2.19 16.24 -14.98
N VAL A 166 3.28 16.70 -15.60
CA VAL A 166 3.43 18.06 -16.09
C VAL A 166 3.63 17.99 -17.60
N ILE A 167 2.62 18.45 -18.35
CA ILE A 167 2.54 18.38 -19.81
C ILE A 167 2.12 19.76 -20.31
N ASN A 168 2.93 20.41 -21.16
CA ASN A 168 2.59 21.73 -21.74
C ASN A 168 2.08 22.75 -20.69
N GLU A 169 2.78 22.86 -19.54
CA GLU A 169 2.41 23.70 -18.38
C GLU A 169 1.14 23.28 -17.61
N GLN A 170 0.42 22.27 -18.08
CA GLN A 170 -0.70 21.67 -17.36
C GLN A 170 -0.20 20.66 -16.33
N VAL A 171 -0.84 20.66 -15.16
CA VAL A 171 -0.56 19.72 -14.07
C VAL A 171 -1.73 18.77 -13.94
N LEU A 172 -1.50 17.47 -14.17
CA LEU A 172 -2.51 16.42 -14.03
C LEU A 172 -2.13 15.56 -12.81
N SER A 173 -2.99 15.58 -11.79
CA SER A 173 -2.78 14.83 -10.56
C SER A 173 -3.38 13.44 -10.64
N GLY A 174 -2.65 12.46 -10.13
CA GLY A 174 -3.06 11.06 -10.07
C GLY A 174 -2.72 10.30 -11.35
N GLU A 175 -3.03 9.00 -11.30
CA GLU A 175 -2.96 8.13 -12.47
C GLU A 175 -3.89 8.63 -13.58
N GLN A 176 -3.40 8.58 -14.82
CA GLN A 176 -4.11 9.00 -16.02
C GLN A 176 -4.20 7.82 -16.99
N GLU A 177 -5.34 7.70 -17.67
CA GLU A 177 -5.46 6.79 -18.80
C GLU A 177 -4.51 7.22 -19.94
N LEU A 178 -4.03 6.27 -20.74
CA LEU A 178 -3.13 6.59 -21.85
C LEU A 178 -3.80 7.48 -22.91
N SER A 179 -5.13 7.40 -23.05
CA SER A 179 -5.90 8.30 -23.92
C SER A 179 -5.87 9.75 -23.43
N ASP A 180 -5.97 9.95 -22.12
CA ASP A 180 -6.04 11.28 -21.52
C ASP A 180 -4.67 11.96 -21.60
N LEU A 181 -3.60 11.17 -21.42
CA LEU A 181 -2.23 11.63 -21.67
C LEU A 181 -2.00 11.96 -23.15
N ALA A 182 -2.60 11.20 -24.06
CA ALA A 182 -2.52 11.51 -25.50
C ALA A 182 -3.24 12.83 -25.82
N GLU A 183 -4.44 13.03 -25.30
CA GLU A 183 -5.20 14.27 -25.48
C GLU A 183 -4.46 15.47 -24.87
N ALA A 184 -4.00 15.38 -23.62
CA ALA A 184 -3.29 16.45 -22.94
C ALA A 184 -1.93 16.81 -23.58
N SER A 185 -1.35 15.88 -24.34
CA SER A 185 -0.08 16.08 -25.05
C SER A 185 -0.25 16.41 -26.53
N ASP A 186 -1.48 16.59 -27.01
CA ASP A 186 -1.80 16.79 -28.44
C ASP A 186 -1.23 15.66 -29.33
N PHE A 187 -1.22 14.42 -28.82
CA PHE A 187 -0.73 13.25 -29.54
C PHE A 187 -1.81 12.68 -30.47
N ASP A 188 -1.59 12.84 -31.79
CA ASP A 188 -2.46 12.27 -32.82
C ASP A 188 -1.85 10.97 -33.38
N VAL A 189 -2.64 9.90 -33.36
CA VAL A 189 -2.24 8.58 -33.89
C VAL A 189 -2.47 8.59 -35.40
N LYS A 190 -1.50 9.10 -36.15
CA LYS A 190 -1.48 8.96 -37.61
C LYS A 190 -1.11 7.55 -38.07
#